data_AF-G3TV62-F1
#
_entry.id   AF-G3TV62-F1
#
_cell.length_a   1.000
_cell.length_b   1.000
_cell.length_c   1.000
_cell.angle_alpha   90.00
_cell.angle_beta   90.00
_cell.angle_gamma   90.00
#
_symmetry.space_group_name_H-M   'P 1'
#
loop_
_entity.id
_entity.type
_entity.pdbx_description
1 polymer ?
#
loop_
_entity_poly.entity_id
_entity_poly.type
_entity_poly.pdbx_seq_one_letter_code
_entity_poly.pdbx_strand_id
1 'polypeptide(L)'
;MSSEFLAELQWEDGFAIPVANEENKLLEDQLSKLQNERSDLQDQLCDYEDRINAMTAHFKNVNQEFAFTQSLCKAREHEIESEKHFKAIAERELGRVKDEIHRLENEMASIQEKKSDKEEILGITC
;
A
#
# COMPACT_ATOMS: atom_id res chain seq x y z
N MET A 1 -55.66 -25.12 -46.45
CA MET A 1 -55.84 -23.87 -45.68
C MET A 1 -55.17 -24.01 -44.32
N SER A 2 -53.85 -23.97 -44.24
CA SER A 2 -53.16 -24.09 -42.94
C SER A 2 -51.81 -23.39 -42.90
N SER A 3 -51.00 -23.41 -43.96
CA SER A 3 -49.66 -22.81 -43.93
C SER A 3 -49.65 -21.28 -43.97
N GLU A 4 -50.47 -20.65 -44.83
CA GLU A 4 -50.59 -19.18 -44.90
C GLU A 4 -51.15 -18.59 -43.60
N PHE A 5 -52.16 -19.25 -43.02
CA PHE A 5 -52.76 -18.82 -41.75
C PHE A 5 -51.77 -18.87 -40.57
N LEU A 6 -50.95 -19.93 -40.49
CA LEU A 6 -49.92 -20.05 -39.45
C LEU A 6 -48.78 -19.05 -39.61
N ALA A 7 -48.52 -18.57 -40.83
CA ALA A 7 -47.49 -17.57 -41.11
C ALA A 7 -47.93 -16.14 -40.76
N GLU A 8 -49.24 -15.85 -40.75
CA GLU A 8 -49.82 -14.56 -40.35
C GLU A 8 -49.91 -14.39 -38.83
N LEU A 9 -49.80 -15.48 -38.07
CA LEU A 9 -49.71 -15.43 -36.61
C LEU A 9 -48.35 -14.82 -36.21
N GLN A 10 -48.40 -13.68 -35.52
CA GLN A 10 -47.23 -13.06 -34.90
C GLN A 10 -46.83 -13.93 -33.70
N TRP A 11 -45.97 -14.91 -33.94
CA TRP A 11 -45.39 -15.75 -32.89
C TRP A 11 -44.45 -14.89 -32.03
N GLU A 12 -45.00 -14.17 -31.06
CA GLU A 12 -44.21 -13.55 -30.00
C GLU A 12 -43.61 -14.65 -29.10
N ASP A 13 -42.43 -14.36 -28.54
CA ASP A 13 -41.70 -15.25 -27.65
C ASP A 13 -42.58 -15.56 -26.42
N GLY A 14 -43.21 -16.74 -26.41
CA GLY A 14 -44.18 -17.15 -25.38
C GLY A 14 -45.50 -17.77 -25.86
N PHE A 15 -45.83 -17.70 -27.16
CA PHE A 15 -47.00 -18.39 -27.71
C PHE A 15 -46.63 -19.76 -28.29
N ALA A 16 -46.86 -20.83 -27.51
CA ALA A 16 -46.67 -22.20 -27.96
C ALA A 16 -47.87 -22.71 -28.78
N ILE A 17 -47.60 -23.30 -29.94
CA ILE A 17 -48.58 -24.11 -30.68
C ILE A 17 -48.97 -25.29 -29.78
N PRO A 18 -50.26 -25.63 -29.62
CA PRO A 18 -50.66 -26.80 -28.84
C PRO A 18 -49.96 -28.06 -29.34
N VAL A 19 -49.21 -28.68 -28.43
CA VAL A 19 -48.43 -29.89 -28.72
C VAL A 19 -49.35 -31.04 -29.10
N ALA A 20 -49.17 -31.56 -30.32
CA ALA A 20 -50.11 -32.54 -30.88
C ALA A 20 -49.87 -33.99 -30.40
N ASN A 21 -48.71 -34.34 -29.81
CA ASN A 21 -48.40 -35.70 -29.33
C ASN A 21 -47.55 -35.71 -28.02
N GLU A 22 -47.55 -36.84 -27.30
CA GLU A 22 -46.87 -36.96 -25.99
C GLU A 22 -45.35 -36.82 -26.08
N GLU A 23 -44.74 -37.28 -27.18
CA GLU A 23 -43.30 -37.20 -27.41
C GLU A 23 -42.83 -35.75 -27.53
N ASN A 24 -43.53 -34.93 -28.32
CA ASN A 24 -43.23 -33.51 -28.44
C ASN A 24 -43.39 -32.79 -27.09
N LYS A 25 -44.34 -33.21 -26.24
CA LYS A 25 -44.55 -32.60 -24.93
C LYS A 25 -43.36 -32.88 -24.01
N LEU A 26 -42.87 -34.12 -24.02
CA LEU A 26 -41.67 -34.50 -23.28
C LEU A 26 -40.44 -33.70 -23.74
N LEU A 27 -40.29 -33.49 -25.05
CA LEU A 27 -39.20 -32.70 -25.62
C LEU A 27 -39.30 -31.22 -25.22
N GLU A 28 -40.49 -30.62 -25.22
CA GLU A 28 -40.70 -29.25 -24.75
C GLU A 28 -40.37 -29.10 -23.25
N ASP A 29 -40.80 -30.04 -22.42
CA ASP A 29 -40.48 -30.04 -20.98
C ASP A 29 -38.96 -30.15 -20.76
N GLN A 30 -38.27 -31.00 -21.52
CA GLN A 30 -36.80 -31.11 -21.49
C GLN A 30 -36.11 -29.83 -21.97
N LEU A 31 -36.60 -29.23 -23.05
CA LEU A 31 -36.06 -27.98 -23.59
C LEU A 31 -36.21 -26.86 -22.58
N SER A 32 -37.38 -26.72 -21.96
CA SER A 32 -37.64 -25.72 -20.92
C SER A 32 -36.71 -25.91 -19.72
N LYS A 33 -36.52 -27.16 -19.28
CA LYS A 33 -35.58 -27.47 -18.19
C LYS A 33 -34.15 -27.06 -18.54
N LEU A 34 -33.66 -27.41 -19.73
CA LEU A 34 -32.32 -27.04 -20.19
C LEU A 34 -32.16 -25.52 -20.36
N GLN A 35 -33.20 -24.82 -20.79
CA GLN A 35 -33.19 -23.36 -20.91
C GLN A 35 -33.09 -22.69 -19.53
N ASN A 36 -33.82 -23.18 -18.54
CA ASN A 36 -33.74 -22.70 -17.16
C ASN A 36 -32.35 -22.96 -16.57
N GLU A 37 -31.83 -24.19 -16.70
CA GLU A 37 -30.48 -24.53 -16.24
C GLU A 37 -29.41 -23.65 -16.91
N ARG A 38 -29.55 -23.36 -18.21
CA ARG A 38 -28.66 -22.45 -18.92
C ARG A 38 -28.73 -21.02 -18.34
N SER A 39 -29.93 -20.52 -18.06
CA SER A 39 -30.11 -19.19 -17.46
C SER A 39 -29.44 -19.12 -16.09
N ASP A 40 -29.69 -20.10 -15.22
CA ASP A 40 -29.11 -20.17 -13.88
C ASP A 40 -27.57 -20.22 -13.92
N LEU A 41 -27.00 -20.92 -14.91
CA LEU A 41 -25.55 -20.96 -15.13
C LEU A 41 -25.00 -19.65 -15.67
N GLN A 42 -25.75 -18.93 -16.50
CA GLN A 42 -25.36 -17.61 -17.00
C GLN A 42 -25.33 -16.57 -15.88
N ASP A 43 -26.32 -16.59 -14.99
CA ASP A 43 -26.35 -15.69 -13.83
C ASP A 43 -25.16 -15.96 -12.89
N GLN A 44 -24.89 -17.25 -12.62
CA GLN A 44 -23.70 -17.63 -11.84
C GLN A 44 -22.39 -17.20 -12.50
N LEU A 45 -22.29 -17.30 -13.83
CA LEU A 45 -21.11 -16.86 -14.57
C LEU A 45 -20.88 -15.35 -14.37
N CYS A 46 -21.93 -14.53 -14.53
CA CYS A 46 -21.88 -13.10 -14.28
C CYS A 46 -21.40 -12.79 -12.85
N ASP A 47 -21.95 -13.46 -11.84
CA ASP A 47 -21.55 -13.28 -10.44
C ASP A 47 -20.06 -13.59 -10.22
N TYR A 48 -19.55 -14.65 -10.85
CA TYR A 48 -18.14 -15.00 -10.77
C TYR A 48 -17.24 -13.98 -11.49
N GLU A 49 -17.65 -13.48 -12.65
CA GLU A 49 -16.93 -12.45 -13.39
C GLU A 49 -16.81 -11.14 -12.58
N ASP A 50 -17.92 -10.68 -11.99
CA ASP A 50 -17.94 -9.51 -11.12
C ASP A 50 -17.02 -9.67 -9.90
N ARG A 51 -17.05 -10.85 -9.28
CA ARG A 51 -16.18 -11.16 -8.15
C ARG A 51 -14.70 -11.18 -8.55
N ILE A 52 -14.36 -11.78 -9.69
CA ILE A 52 -12.98 -11.80 -10.22
C ILE A 52 -12.50 -10.37 -10.52
N ASN A 53 -13.36 -9.54 -11.09
CA ASN A 53 -13.04 -8.15 -11.39
C ASN A 53 -12.77 -7.35 -10.11
N ALA A 54 -13.63 -7.49 -9.10
CA ALA A 54 -13.47 -6.85 -7.80
C ALA A 54 -12.16 -7.30 -7.10
N MET A 55 -11.88 -8.60 -7.08
CA MET A 55 -10.66 -9.13 -6.50
C MET A 55 -9.39 -8.67 -7.25
N THR A 56 -9.46 -8.57 -8.57
CA THR A 56 -8.35 -8.08 -9.40
C THR A 56 -8.06 -6.61 -9.12
N ALA A 57 -9.09 -5.77 -9.00
CA ALA A 57 -8.95 -4.38 -8.62
C ALA A 57 -8.35 -4.23 -7.21
N HIS A 58 -8.85 -5.01 -6.24
CA HIS A 58 -8.30 -5.03 -4.89
C HIS A 58 -6.83 -5.46 -4.87
N PHE A 59 -6.46 -6.50 -5.62
CA PHE A 59 -5.08 -6.96 -5.71
C PHE A 59 -4.13 -5.88 -6.27
N LYS A 60 -4.57 -5.13 -7.30
CA LYS A 60 -3.80 -3.99 -7.81
C LYS A 60 -3.57 -2.93 -6.73
N ASN A 61 -4.60 -2.60 -5.95
CA ASN A 61 -4.48 -1.63 -4.86
C ASN A 61 -3.51 -2.12 -3.78
N VAL A 62 -3.61 -3.39 -3.36
CA VAL A 62 -2.69 -3.98 -2.38
C VAL A 62 -1.23 -3.94 -2.86
N ASN A 63 -0.98 -4.25 -4.13
CA ASN A 63 0.37 -4.17 -4.68
C ASN A 63 0.92 -2.73 -4.69
N GLN A 64 0.05 -1.74 -4.97
CA GLN A 64 0.43 -0.34 -4.93
C GLN A 64 0.79 0.10 -3.50
N GLU A 65 -0.05 -0.24 -2.51
CA GLU A 65 0.22 0.04 -1.10
C GLU A 65 1.51 -0.63 -0.60
N PHE A 66 1.76 -1.87 -1.05
CA PHE A 66 3.00 -2.57 -0.75
C PHE A 66 4.23 -1.83 -1.30
N ALA A 67 4.19 -1.39 -2.56
CA ALA A 67 5.28 -0.64 -3.18
C ALA A 67 5.53 0.72 -2.50
N PHE A 68 4.47 1.42 -2.10
CA PHE A 68 4.59 2.64 -1.32
C PHE A 68 5.22 2.40 0.05
N THR A 69 4.76 1.38 0.77
CA THR A 69 5.31 1.01 2.08
C THR A 69 6.80 0.66 1.96
N GLN A 70 7.19 -0.12 0.95
CA GLN A 70 8.58 -0.47 0.72
C GLN A 70 9.45 0.78 0.45
N SER A 71 8.94 1.72 -0.32
CA SER A 71 9.63 2.98 -0.62
C SER A 71 9.81 3.82 0.65
N LEU A 72 8.79 3.88 1.50
CA LEU A 72 8.85 4.57 2.79
C LEU A 72 9.87 3.90 3.73
N CYS A 73 9.91 2.57 3.80
CA CYS A 73 10.91 1.85 4.61
C CYS A 73 12.33 2.20 4.18
N LYS A 74 12.62 2.20 2.87
CA LYS A 74 13.94 2.59 2.34
C LYS A 74 14.30 4.04 2.68
N ALA A 75 13.34 4.96 2.58
CA ALA A 75 13.56 6.35 2.98
C ALA A 75 13.93 6.46 4.47
N ARG A 76 13.23 5.72 5.34
CA ARG A 76 13.54 5.66 6.79
C ARG A 76 14.92 5.07 7.06
N GLU A 77 15.34 4.06 6.32
CA GLU A 77 16.70 3.50 6.45
C GLU A 77 17.77 4.55 6.14
N HIS A 78 17.59 5.33 5.06
CA HIS A 78 18.48 6.42 4.70
C HIS A 78 18.48 7.58 5.71
N GLU A 79 17.32 7.91 6.29
CA GLU A 79 17.22 8.89 7.39
C GLU A 79 18.04 8.43 8.61
N ILE A 80 17.87 7.17 9.02
CA ILE A 80 18.62 6.60 10.16
C ILE A 80 20.13 6.61 9.90
N GLU A 81 20.57 6.29 8.68
CA GLU A 81 21.98 6.34 8.31
C GLU A 81 22.53 7.77 8.38
N SER A 82 21.76 8.74 7.88
CA SER A 82 22.12 10.16 7.91
C SER A 82 22.21 10.68 9.35
N GLU A 83 21.24 10.32 10.21
CA GLU A 83 21.26 10.68 11.63
C GLU A 83 22.46 10.09 12.38
N LYS A 84 22.82 8.83 12.09
CA LYS A 84 24.04 8.22 12.65
C LYS A 84 25.29 8.98 12.24
N HIS A 85 25.37 9.40 10.97
CA HIS A 85 26.49 10.21 10.48
C HIS A 85 26.57 11.57 11.19
N PHE A 86 25.44 12.28 11.32
CA PHE A 86 25.40 13.57 12.02
C PHE A 86 25.74 13.44 13.50
N LYS A 87 25.28 12.38 14.16
CA LYS A 87 25.65 12.06 15.54
C LYS A 87 27.16 11.90 15.68
N ALA A 88 27.80 11.15 14.80
CA ALA A 88 29.26 10.95 14.84
C ALA A 88 30.04 12.27 14.65
N ILE A 89 29.55 13.18 13.80
CA ILE A 89 30.14 14.52 13.64
C ILE A 89 29.98 15.32 14.94
N ALA A 90 28.78 15.35 15.51
CA ALA A 90 28.51 16.09 16.73
C ALA A 90 29.35 15.60 17.92
N GLU A 91 29.52 14.28 18.05
CA GLU A 91 30.38 13.67 19.09
C GLU A 91 31.85 14.07 18.91
N ARG A 92 32.35 14.12 17.67
CA ARG A 92 33.72 14.59 17.38
C ARG A 92 33.91 16.06 17.75
N GLU A 93 32.99 16.93 17.34
CA GLU A 93 33.06 18.35 17.69
C GLU A 93 32.94 18.58 19.19
N LEU A 94 32.09 17.82 19.88
CA LEU A 94 32.01 17.86 21.33
C LEU A 94 33.35 17.48 21.98
N GLY A 95 34.02 16.44 21.49
CA GLY A 95 35.37 16.07 21.93
C GLY A 95 36.37 17.19 21.73
N ARG A 96 36.42 17.77 20.53
CA ARG A 96 37.31 18.89 20.19
C ARG A 96 37.10 20.10 21.11
N VAL A 97 35.84 20.45 21.38
CA VAL A 97 35.51 21.57 22.28
C VAL A 97 35.91 21.28 23.72
N LYS A 98 35.75 20.04 24.20
CA LYS A 98 36.22 19.64 25.54
C LYS A 98 37.73 19.75 25.68
N ASP A 99 38.47 19.30 24.68
CA ASP A 99 39.94 19.39 24.67
C ASP A 99 40.39 20.86 24.70
N GLU A 100 39.72 21.72 23.93
CA GLU A 100 39.99 23.16 23.91
C GLU A 100 39.66 23.84 25.24
N ILE A 101 38.55 23.49 25.88
CA ILE A 101 38.21 23.96 27.23
C ILE A 101 39.32 23.59 28.20
N HIS A 102 39.77 22.33 28.19
CA HIS A 102 40.80 21.87 29.10
C HIS A 102 42.15 22.57 28.88
N ARG A 103 42.51 22.83 27.61
CA ARG A 103 43.69 23.64 27.27
C ARG A 103 43.60 25.05 27.86
N LEU A 104 42.46 25.72 27.68
CA LEU A 104 42.25 27.07 28.20
C LEU A 104 42.25 27.12 29.73
N GLU A 105 41.67 26.12 30.40
CA GLU A 105 41.73 25.99 31.86
C GLU A 105 43.18 25.90 32.37
N ASN A 106 44.02 25.09 31.70
CA ASN A 106 45.44 24.97 32.04
C ASN A 106 46.22 26.28 31.78
N GLU A 107 45.94 26.97 30.69
CA GLU A 107 46.53 28.28 30.39
C GLU A 107 46.13 29.32 31.45
N MET A 108 44.86 29.35 31.86
CA MET A 108 44.38 30.21 32.94
C MET A 108 45.09 29.94 34.26
N ALA A 109 45.25 28.67 34.64
CA ALA A 109 45.96 28.29 35.85
C ALA A 109 47.43 28.76 35.83
N SER A 110 48.13 28.56 34.69
CA SER A 110 49.52 29.04 34.54
C SER A 110 49.63 30.57 34.60
N ILE A 111 48.67 31.30 34.04
CA ILE A 111 48.64 32.77 34.11
C ILE A 111 48.41 33.23 35.55
N GLN A 112 47.52 32.57 36.29
CA GLN A 112 47.22 32.89 37.68
C GLN A 112 48.42 32.65 38.61
N GLU A 113 49.17 31.57 38.39
CA GLU A 113 50.43 31.28 39.08
C GLU A 113 51.46 32.39 38.81
N LYS A 114 51.74 32.69 37.54
CA LYS A 114 52.67 33.77 37.15
C LYS A 114 52.26 35.15 37.68
N LYS A 115 50.95 35.41 37.78
CA LYS A 115 50.43 36.64 38.37
C LYS A 115 50.77 36.68 39.86
N SER A 116 50.50 35.59 40.59
CA SER A 116 50.78 35.47 42.02
C SER A 116 52.27 35.65 42.31
N ASP A 117 53.15 35.00 41.53
CA ASP A 117 54.61 35.15 41.66
C ASP A 117 55.06 36.61 41.50
N LYS A 118 54.47 37.33 40.53
CA LYS A 118 54.79 38.74 40.30
C LYS A 118 54.26 39.65 41.41
N GLU A 119 53.06 39.37 41.93
CA GLU A 119 52.47 40.11 43.05
C GLU A 119 53.32 39.93 44.32
N GLU A 120 53.84 38.73 44.56
CA GLU A 120 54.79 38.44 45.63
C GLU A 120 56.11 39.23 45.46
N ILE A 121 56.71 39.20 44.26
CA ILE A 121 57.94 39.96 43.96
C ILE A 121 57.76 41.46 44.19
N LEU A 122 56.60 42.01 43.80
CA LEU A 122 56.30 43.44 43.96
C LEU A 122 55.87 43.82 45.38
N GLY A 123 55.68 42.85 46.28
CA GLY A 123 55.20 43.07 47.64
C GLY A 123 53.77 43.63 47.67
N ILE A 124 52.96 43.33 46.66
CA ILE A 124 51.58 43.83 46.50
C ILE A 124 50.56 42.87 47.14
N THR A 125 51.00 41.71 47.62
CA THR A 125 50.15 40.76 48.35
C THR A 125 49.62 41.38 49.64
N CYS A 126 48.30 41.54 49.75
CA CYS A 126 47.59 41.92 50.97
C CYS A 126 47.14 40.66 51.71
#